data_AF-A0A843FAQ6-F1
#
_entry.id   AF-A0A843FAQ6-F1
#
_cell.length_a   1.000
_cell.length_b   1.000
_cell.length_c   1.000
_cell.angle_alpha   90.00
_cell.angle_beta   90.00
_cell.angle_gamma   90.00
#
_symmetry.space_group_name_H-M   'P 1'
#
loop_
_entity.id
_entity.type
_entity.pdbx_description
1 polymer ?
#
loop_
_entity_poly.entity_id
_entity_poly.type
_entity_poly.pdbx_seq_one_letter_code
_entity_poly.pdbx_strand_id
1 'polypeptide(L)'
;MDYFYIGIDDTDSPDGMCTTFLASTILNEFRDNGIEIIDYPRLIRLNPFARFKTRGNGGVSFKLDLSQEIELAKEIVLKYVSELSMFDCDNTNPGVVFYQGEITEEMTDYAFKAIYS
;
A
#
# COMPACT_ATOMS: atom_id res chain seq x y z
N MET A 1 -13.23 14.21 8.29
CA MET A 1 -13.29 12.95 9.09
C MET A 1 -11.92 12.33 9.01
N ASP A 2 -11.27 12.17 10.15
CA ASP A 2 -9.93 11.62 10.24
C ASP A 2 -9.98 10.10 10.12
N TYR A 3 -9.12 9.56 9.26
CA TYR A 3 -8.95 8.12 9.09
C TYR A 3 -7.47 7.77 9.16
N PHE A 4 -7.18 6.49 9.32
CA PHE A 4 -5.84 5.96 9.19
C PHE A 4 -5.68 5.33 7.81
N TYR A 5 -4.73 5.83 7.02
CA TYR A 5 -4.45 5.38 5.66
C TYR A 5 -3.15 4.59 5.62
N ILE A 6 -3.18 3.52 4.86
CA ILE A 6 -2.02 2.69 4.55
C ILE A 6 -1.85 2.74 3.03
N GLY A 7 -0.63 2.99 2.56
CA GLY A 7 -0.24 2.91 1.15
C GLY A 7 0.96 2.00 1.00
N ILE A 8 0.92 1.11 0.00
CA ILE A 8 2.00 0.15 -0.30
C ILE A 8 2.28 0.17 -1.80
N ASP A 9 3.54 0.21 -2.21
CA ASP A 9 3.96 0.14 -3.61
C ASP A 9 5.34 -0.52 -3.76
N ASP A 10 5.70 -0.86 -5.00
CA ASP A 10 7.01 -1.41 -5.40
C ASP A 10 7.44 -2.67 -4.62
N THR A 11 6.48 -3.58 -4.42
CA THR A 11 6.70 -4.87 -3.74
C THR A 11 6.75 -6.05 -4.70
N ASP A 12 6.58 -5.79 -6.01
CA ASP A 12 6.63 -6.83 -7.03
C ASP A 12 8.07 -7.20 -7.42
N SER A 13 8.29 -8.49 -7.69
CA SER A 13 9.57 -9.03 -8.13
C SER A 13 9.40 -9.84 -9.43
N PRO A 14 10.40 -9.86 -10.32
CA PRO A 14 10.42 -10.71 -11.51
C PRO A 14 10.24 -12.21 -11.22
N ASP A 15 10.65 -12.66 -10.03
CA ASP A 15 10.68 -14.08 -9.65
C ASP A 15 9.38 -14.57 -8.98
N GLY A 16 8.40 -13.67 -8.83
CA GLY A 16 7.10 -13.95 -8.21
C GLY A 16 6.75 -12.90 -7.15
N MET A 17 5.47 -12.90 -6.75
CA MET A 17 4.83 -11.87 -5.89
C MET A 17 4.43 -10.58 -6.61
N CYS A 18 3.27 -10.04 -6.24
CA CYS A 18 2.76 -8.77 -6.75
C CYS A 18 2.07 -7.98 -5.64
N THR A 19 2.03 -6.65 -5.78
CA THR A 19 1.47 -5.72 -4.78
C THR A 19 0.04 -6.08 -4.36
N THR A 20 -0.78 -6.62 -5.26
CA THR A 20 -2.15 -7.06 -4.95
C THR A 20 -2.21 -8.37 -4.17
N PHE A 21 -1.26 -9.29 -4.37
CA PHE A 21 -1.16 -10.52 -3.56
C PHE A 21 -0.74 -10.20 -2.13
N LEU A 22 0.27 -9.33 -1.97
CA LEU A 22 0.68 -8.82 -0.66
C LEU A 22 -0.50 -8.14 0.07
N ALA A 23 -1.20 -7.26 -0.63
CA ALA A 23 -2.41 -6.61 -0.12
C ALA A 23 -3.45 -7.61 0.37
N SER A 24 -3.77 -8.63 -0.44
CA SER A 24 -4.76 -9.64 -0.07
C SER A 24 -4.34 -10.43 1.16
N THR A 25 -3.04 -10.68 1.33
CA THR A 25 -2.50 -11.42 2.48
C THR A 25 -2.62 -10.58 3.76
N ILE A 26 -2.23 -9.31 3.70
CA ILE A 26 -2.39 -8.35 4.80
C ILE A 26 -3.86 -8.22 5.21
N LEU A 27 -4.78 -8.12 4.25
CA LEU A 27 -6.21 -7.99 4.54
C LEU A 27 -6.80 -9.25 5.18
N ASN A 28 -6.30 -10.44 4.83
CA ASN A 28 -6.70 -11.67 5.51
C ASN A 28 -6.21 -11.67 6.97
N GLU A 29 -4.95 -11.29 7.20
CA GLU A 29 -4.42 -11.18 8.58
C GLU A 29 -5.19 -10.15 9.41
N PHE A 30 -5.55 -9.00 8.82
CA PHE A 30 -6.40 -8.01 9.48
C PHE A 30 -7.72 -8.63 9.94
N ARG A 31 -8.40 -9.38 9.06
CA ARG A 31 -9.65 -10.05 9.40
C ARG A 31 -9.50 -11.08 10.51
N ASP A 32 -8.41 -11.85 10.51
CA ASP A 32 -8.12 -12.84 11.55
C ASP A 32 -7.85 -12.19 12.92
N ASN A 33 -7.42 -10.92 12.92
CA ASN A 33 -7.18 -10.12 14.12
C ASN A 33 -8.32 -9.13 14.43
N GLY A 34 -9.48 -9.24 13.75
CA GLY A 34 -10.64 -8.39 13.99
C GLY A 34 -10.51 -6.94 13.52
N ILE A 35 -9.55 -6.66 12.64
CA ILE A 35 -9.32 -5.35 12.01
C ILE A 35 -10.12 -5.30 10.70
N GLU A 36 -11.00 -4.31 10.57
CA GLU A 36 -11.80 -4.10 9.36
C GLU A 36 -11.37 -2.82 8.64
N ILE A 37 -11.21 -2.92 7.31
CA ILE A 37 -11.05 -1.75 6.46
C ILE A 37 -12.39 -1.09 6.18
N ILE A 38 -12.34 0.21 5.92
CA ILE A 38 -13.48 0.95 5.42
C ILE A 38 -13.58 0.74 3.91
N ASP A 39 -14.73 0.23 3.48
CA ASP A 39 -15.07 -0.01 2.07
C ASP A 39 -14.11 -1.03 1.43
N TYR A 40 -13.55 -0.73 0.25
CA TYR A 40 -12.68 -1.64 -0.49
C TYR A 40 -11.22 -1.14 -0.55
N PRO A 41 -10.25 -2.04 -0.69
CA PRO A 41 -8.89 -1.65 -1.03
C PRO A 41 -8.87 -0.95 -2.40
N ARG A 42 -8.00 0.06 -2.55
CA ARG A 42 -7.83 0.79 -3.80
C ARG A 42 -6.57 0.33 -4.51
N LEU A 43 -6.70 -0.13 -5.75
CA LEU A 43 -5.58 -0.34 -6.67
C LEU A 43 -5.44 0.90 -7.55
N ILE A 44 -4.33 1.63 -7.42
CA ILE A 44 -4.10 2.91 -8.09
C ILE A 44 -3.03 2.69 -9.16
N ARG A 45 -3.41 2.84 -10.43
CA ARG A 45 -2.45 2.81 -11.55
C ARG A 45 -1.80 4.19 -11.70
N LEU A 46 -0.48 4.21 -11.67
CA LEU A 46 0.35 5.39 -11.86
C LEU A 46 0.71 5.56 -13.35
N ASN A 47 1.46 6.62 -13.68
CA ASN A 47 1.85 6.91 -15.06
C ASN A 47 2.50 5.70 -15.75
N PRO A 48 1.89 5.14 -16.82
CA PRO A 48 2.43 3.97 -17.50
C PRO A 48 3.74 4.25 -18.26
N PHE A 49 4.14 5.51 -18.43
CA PHE A 49 5.38 5.90 -19.12
C PHE A 49 6.55 6.22 -18.18
N ALA A 50 6.39 6.03 -16.86
CA ALA A 50 7.46 6.26 -15.89
C ALA A 50 8.73 5.43 -16.20
N ARG A 51 9.89 6.07 -16.09
CA ARG A 51 11.20 5.53 -16.55
C ARG A 51 11.65 4.29 -15.76
N PHE A 52 11.38 4.25 -14.46
CA PHE A 52 11.79 3.18 -13.53
C PHE A 52 10.62 2.30 -13.10
N LYS A 53 9.62 2.11 -13.97
CA LYS A 53 8.43 1.32 -13.63
C LYS A 53 8.73 -0.18 -13.57
N THR A 54 8.11 -0.85 -12.62
CA THR A 54 7.82 -2.29 -12.73
C THR A 54 6.66 -2.51 -13.72
N ARG A 55 6.40 -3.76 -14.14
CA ARG A 55 5.40 -4.06 -15.17
C ARG A 55 3.98 -3.89 -14.59
N GLY A 56 3.47 -2.67 -14.64
CA GLY A 56 2.13 -2.35 -14.17
C GLY A 56 2.02 -1.05 -13.37
N ASN A 57 3.14 -0.51 -12.86
CA ASN A 57 3.23 0.74 -12.10
C ASN A 57 1.96 1.09 -11.29
N GLY A 58 1.79 0.47 -10.13
CA GLY A 58 0.60 0.73 -9.33
C GLY A 58 0.72 0.29 -7.89
N GLY A 59 0.33 1.21 -7.01
CA GLY A 59 0.26 1.00 -5.58
C GLY A 59 -1.13 0.57 -5.11
N VAL A 60 -1.19 0.09 -3.88
CA VAL A 60 -2.42 -0.26 -3.17
C VAL A 60 -2.61 0.64 -1.95
N SER A 61 -3.86 0.96 -1.62
CA SER A 61 -4.18 1.74 -0.43
C SER A 61 -5.40 1.19 0.29
N PHE A 62 -5.35 1.19 1.62
CA PHE A 62 -6.44 0.84 2.51
C PHE A 62 -6.73 1.99 3.47
N LYS A 63 -7.95 2.02 4.01
CA LYS A 63 -8.40 3.01 4.98
C LYS A 63 -8.99 2.29 6.18
N LEU A 64 -8.59 2.68 7.39
CA LEU A 64 -9.12 2.17 8.65
C LEU A 64 -9.84 3.29 9.40
N ASP A 65 -10.85 2.91 10.17
CA ASP A 65 -11.40 3.77 11.21
C ASP A 65 -10.41 3.88 12.38
N LEU A 66 -10.38 5.01 13.08
CA LEU A 66 -9.46 5.22 14.20
C LEU A 66 -9.82 4.38 15.44
N SER A 67 -11.01 3.77 15.47
CA SER A 67 -11.43 2.81 16.49
C SER A 67 -10.78 1.42 16.34
N GLN A 68 -10.11 1.14 15.22
CA GLN A 68 -9.42 -0.12 14.99
C GLN A 68 -8.09 -0.19 15.76
N GLU A 69 -7.52 -1.39 15.88
CA GLU A 69 -6.21 -1.62 16.48
C GLU A 69 -5.06 -1.14 15.55
N ILE A 70 -4.83 0.17 15.50
CA ILE A 70 -3.92 0.82 14.54
C ILE A 70 -2.46 0.37 14.68
N GLU A 71 -1.96 0.19 15.90
CA GLU A 71 -0.57 -0.25 16.11
C GLU A 71 -0.37 -1.69 15.63
N LEU A 72 -1.32 -2.58 15.92
CA LEU A 72 -1.30 -3.95 15.39
C LEU A 72 -1.39 -3.95 13.85
N ALA A 73 -2.22 -3.08 13.26
CA ALA A 73 -2.30 -2.94 11.81
C ALA A 73 -0.94 -2.55 11.20
N LYS A 74 -0.21 -1.61 11.82
CA LYS A 74 1.15 -1.23 11.38
C LYS A 74 2.12 -2.41 11.49
N GLU A 75 2.11 -3.13 12.62
CA GLU A 75 2.96 -4.28 12.85
C GLU A 75 2.75 -5.37 11.79
N ILE A 76 1.47 -5.71 11.52
CA ILE A 76 1.10 -6.69 10.49
C ILE A 76 1.61 -6.23 9.11
N VAL A 77 1.35 -4.97 8.73
CA VAL A 77 1.78 -4.45 7.42
C VAL A 77 3.30 -4.50 7.29
N LEU A 78 4.03 -4.01 8.30
CA LEU A 78 5.50 -4.00 8.28
C LEU A 78 6.09 -5.41 8.26
N LYS A 79 5.49 -6.35 9.01
CA LYS A 79 5.86 -7.77 9.00
C LYS A 79 5.72 -8.34 7.59
N TYR A 80 4.53 -8.25 7.00
CA TYR A 80 4.29 -8.85 5.68
C TYR A 80 5.10 -8.17 4.58
N VAL A 81 5.26 -6.85 4.63
CA VAL A 81 6.14 -6.15 3.71
C VAL A 81 7.56 -6.67 3.89
N SER A 82 8.10 -6.76 5.10
CA SER A 82 9.46 -7.27 5.34
C SER A 82 9.64 -8.75 4.98
N GLU A 83 8.65 -9.59 5.17
CA GLU A 83 8.74 -11.04 4.92
C GLU A 83 8.53 -11.40 3.44
N LEU A 84 7.68 -10.64 2.75
CA LEU A 84 7.27 -10.94 1.36
C LEU A 84 7.93 -10.02 0.34
N SER A 85 8.50 -8.88 0.72
CA SER A 85 9.40 -8.18 -0.19
C SER A 85 10.70 -8.95 -0.27
N MET A 86 10.96 -9.54 -1.44
CA MET A 86 12.23 -10.20 -1.70
C MET A 86 13.32 -9.13 -1.76
N PHE A 87 13.98 -8.88 -0.63
CA PHE A 87 15.16 -8.01 -0.52
C PHE A 87 16.37 -8.51 -1.32
N ASP A 88 16.29 -9.70 -1.92
CA ASP A 88 17.36 -10.33 -2.72
C ASP A 88 17.35 -9.94 -4.21
N CYS A 89 16.42 -9.07 -4.64
CA CYS A 89 16.45 -8.47 -5.98
C CYS A 89 16.96 -7.03 -5.93
N ASP A 90 18.03 -6.71 -6.66
CA ASP A 90 18.66 -5.38 -6.77
C ASP A 90 17.71 -4.25 -7.25
N ASN A 91 16.45 -4.57 -7.58
CA ASN A 91 15.51 -3.68 -8.28
C ASN A 91 14.14 -3.51 -7.59
N THR A 92 13.92 -4.07 -6.39
CA THR A 92 12.66 -3.92 -5.63
C THR A 92 12.90 -3.04 -4.40
N ASN A 93 12.21 -1.89 -4.30
CA ASN A 93 12.33 -0.96 -3.16
C ASN A 93 10.96 -0.75 -2.49
N PRO A 94 10.55 -1.68 -1.62
CA PRO A 94 9.23 -1.65 -0.97
C PRO A 94 8.96 -0.31 -0.29
N GLY A 95 7.88 0.36 -0.71
CA GLY A 95 7.41 1.58 -0.08
C GLY A 95 6.19 1.33 0.78
N VAL A 96 6.22 1.78 2.03
CA VAL A 96 5.04 1.79 2.93
C VAL A 96 4.87 3.18 3.51
N VAL A 97 3.65 3.70 3.44
CA VAL A 97 3.26 4.96 4.06
C VAL A 97 2.08 4.75 5.00
N PHE A 98 2.20 5.31 6.20
CA PHE A 98 1.12 5.41 7.17
C PHE A 98 0.76 6.88 7.36
N TYR A 99 -0.52 7.20 7.28
CA TYR A 99 -1.00 8.57 7.44
C TYR A 99 -2.28 8.62 8.27
N GLN A 100 -2.30 9.48 9.29
CA GLN A 100 -3.48 9.74 10.11
C GLN A 100 -3.90 11.19 9.92
N GLY A 101 -5.13 11.43 9.49
CA GLY A 101 -5.70 12.77 9.36
C GLY A 101 -6.57 12.92 8.11
N GLU A 102 -6.84 14.18 7.75
CA GLU A 102 -7.58 14.52 6.54
C GLU A 102 -6.65 14.63 5.32
N ILE A 103 -7.04 14.04 4.20
CA ILE A 103 -6.29 14.17 2.95
C ILE A 103 -6.36 15.62 2.47
N THR A 104 -5.19 16.25 2.32
CA THR A 104 -5.08 17.64 1.87
C THR A 104 -5.22 17.78 0.36
N GLU A 105 -5.50 18.98 -0.11
CA GLU A 105 -5.51 19.31 -1.55
C GLU A 105 -4.11 19.05 -2.17
N GLU A 106 -3.03 19.42 -1.47
CA GLU A 106 -1.66 19.16 -1.92
C GLU A 106 -1.36 17.67 -2.12
N MET A 107 -1.82 16.80 -1.22
CA MET A 107 -1.69 15.34 -1.38
C MET A 107 -2.48 14.83 -2.58
N THR A 108 -3.65 15.41 -2.83
CA THR A 108 -4.50 15.06 -3.97
C THR A 108 -3.84 15.48 -5.29
N ASP A 109 -3.31 16.70 -5.36
CA ASP A 109 -2.56 17.20 -6.50
C ASP A 109 -1.30 16.37 -6.77
N TYR A 110 -0.59 15.98 -5.71
CA TYR A 110 0.56 15.08 -5.81
C TYR A 110 0.16 13.72 -6.40
N ALA A 111 -0.94 13.13 -5.93
CA ALA A 111 -1.44 11.86 -6.46
C ALA A 111 -1.81 11.98 -7.94
N PHE A 112 -2.49 13.06 -8.36
CA PHE A 112 -2.78 13.29 -9.78
C PHE A 112 -1.53 13.50 -10.62
N LYS A 113 -0.54 14.20 -10.09
CA LYS A 113 0.76 14.35 -10.76
C LYS A 113 1.44 13.00 -10.96
N ALA A 114 1.43 12.11 -9.97
CA ALA A 114 1.99 10.76 -10.09
C ALA A 114 1.27 9.88 -11.13
N ILE A 115 0.00 10.17 -11.41
CA ILE A 115 -0.80 9.47 -12.42
C ILE A 115 -0.56 10.04 -13.83
N TYR A 116 -0.44 11.36 -13.97
CA TYR A 116 -0.45 12.04 -15.26
C TYR A 116 0.90 12.58 -15.76
N SER A 117 1.91 12.71 -14.88
CA SER A 117 3.25 13.24 -15.21
C SER A 117 4.30 12.14 -15.22
#